data_AF-A0A1Q6LTE5-F1
#
_entry.id   AF-A0A1Q6LTE5-F1
#
_cell.length_a   1.000
_cell.length_b   1.000
_cell.length_c   1.000
_cell.angle_alpha   90.00
_cell.angle_beta   90.00
_cell.angle_gamma   90.00
#
_symmetry.space_group_name_H-M   'P 1'
#
loop_
_entity.id
_entity.type
_entity.pdbx_description
1 polymer ?
#
loop_
_entity_poly.entity_id
_entity_poly.type
_entity_poly.pdbx_seq_one_letter_code
_entity_poly.pdbx_strand_id
1 'polypeptide(L)'
;MKKRILISIIFVLIISYVLIFLVDLSHKKYVIIGTNNSTIVYYNDKNEINRIVTKEKLNQKYSFENYEFYQNSTFINGYLSFELMDGRTIPLIYSENYEKLYSDLLIAKKGNFDLKIKDVQVYNEASLEDENIIKKALLENSLDLDYSDFKKSKIQIDNDLLTLYIINNYGKKHDVYYCFAFIINSNNQVSIVELSKSNEPINAERIIFQNLIDIDLDDQYELLLETNNGDNTSSYYRFYKYNSASNEINELK
;
A
#
# COMPACT_ATOMS: atom_id res chain seq x y z
N MET A 1 25.57 -27.96 47.48
CA MET A 1 26.17 -26.93 46.58
C MET A 1 25.81 -27.13 45.11
N LYS A 2 26.12 -28.28 44.49
CA LYS A 2 25.86 -28.52 43.04
C LYS A 2 24.40 -28.23 42.58
N LYS A 3 23.39 -28.67 43.35
CA LYS A 3 21.97 -28.37 43.04
C LYS A 3 21.62 -26.87 43.11
N ARG A 4 22.23 -26.12 44.04
CA ARG A 4 22.01 -24.66 44.18
C ARG A 4 22.66 -23.89 43.02
N ILE A 5 23.87 -24.29 42.63
CA ILE A 5 24.58 -23.73 41.46
C ILE A 5 23.78 -23.99 40.17
N LEU A 6 23.25 -25.20 39.99
CA LEU A 6 22.41 -25.55 38.83
C LEU A 6 21.13 -24.70 38.76
N ILE A 7 20.45 -24.50 39.89
CA ILE A 7 19.26 -23.64 39.96
C ILE A 7 19.61 -22.20 39.59
N SER A 8 20.73 -21.66 40.08
CA SER A 8 21.20 -20.32 39.72
C SER A 8 21.49 -20.18 38.23
N ILE A 9 22.10 -21.19 37.59
CA ILE A 9 22.36 -21.19 36.14
C ILE A 9 21.05 -21.21 35.35
N ILE A 10 20.10 -22.08 35.72
CA ILE A 10 18.78 -22.15 35.07
C ILE A 10 18.04 -20.80 35.19
N PHE A 11 18.09 -20.18 36.37
CA PHE A 11 17.45 -18.89 36.60
C PHE A 11 18.02 -17.77 35.73
N VAL A 12 19.36 -17.71 35.58
CA VAL A 12 20.01 -16.76 34.69
C VAL A 12 19.61 -17.00 33.23
N LEU A 13 19.59 -18.26 32.78
CA LEU A 13 19.16 -18.60 31.42
C LEU A 13 17.72 -18.19 31.14
N ILE A 14 16.80 -18.37 32.10
CA ILE A 14 15.40 -17.94 31.97
C ILE A 14 15.32 -16.41 31.86
N ILE A 15 16.03 -15.67 32.72
CA ILE A 15 16.03 -14.20 32.67
C ILE A 15 16.63 -13.70 31.35
N SER A 16 17.76 -14.27 30.92
CA SER A 16 18.38 -13.93 29.63
C SER A 16 17.43 -14.21 28.47
N TYR A 17 16.74 -15.35 28.48
CA TYR A 17 15.75 -15.68 27.46
C TYR A 17 14.56 -14.70 27.45
N VAL A 18 14.03 -14.34 28.62
CA VAL A 18 12.96 -13.34 28.74
C VAL A 18 13.44 -11.97 28.25
N LEU A 19 14.66 -11.56 28.58
CA LEU A 19 15.24 -10.30 28.10
C LEU A 19 15.40 -10.29 26.58
N ILE A 20 15.94 -11.37 26.00
CA ILE A 20 16.06 -11.51 24.54
C ILE A 20 14.68 -11.43 23.89
N PHE A 21 13.68 -12.12 24.43
CA PHE A 21 12.32 -12.09 23.92
C PHE A 21 11.68 -10.69 24.01
N LEU A 22 11.91 -9.97 25.11
CA LEU A 22 11.42 -8.59 25.27
C LEU A 22 12.10 -7.62 24.29
N VAL A 23 13.41 -7.80 24.05
CA VAL A 23 14.17 -7.03 23.06
C VAL A 23 13.63 -7.29 21.65
N ASP A 24 13.40 -8.56 21.29
CA ASP A 24 12.84 -8.97 19.99
C ASP A 24 11.43 -8.38 19.76
N LEU A 25 10.59 -8.36 20.81
CA LEU A 25 9.29 -7.68 20.79
C LEU A 25 9.38 -6.17 20.56
N SER A 26 10.42 -5.52 21.09
CA SER A 26 10.63 -4.07 20.98
C SER A 26 11.14 -3.61 19.61
N HIS A 27 11.71 -4.52 18.82
CA HIS A 27 12.30 -4.24 17.50
C HIS A 27 11.39 -4.58 16.31
N LYS A 28 10.11 -4.87 16.54
CA LYS A 28 9.18 -5.12 15.45
C LYS A 28 9.10 -3.92 14.52
N LYS A 29 9.59 -4.11 13.30
CA LYS A 29 9.51 -3.17 12.19
C LYS A 29 8.34 -3.56 11.30
N TYR A 30 7.38 -2.65 11.13
CA TYR A 30 6.29 -2.86 10.17
C TYR A 30 5.64 -1.54 9.74
N VAL A 31 4.96 -1.61 8.59
CA VAL A 31 4.09 -0.54 8.07
C VAL A 31 2.67 -1.07 8.01
N ILE A 32 1.69 -0.26 8.43
CA ILE A 32 0.26 -0.50 8.25
C ILE A 32 -0.25 0.49 7.21
N ILE A 33 -0.93 0.00 6.18
CA ILE A 33 -1.61 0.80 5.16
C ILE A 33 -3.09 0.45 5.14
N GLY A 34 -3.97 1.46 5.15
CA GLY A 34 -5.42 1.29 5.06
C GLY A 34 -6.11 0.97 6.38
N THR A 35 -7.44 1.05 6.37
CA THR A 35 -8.26 1.10 7.61
C THR A 35 -9.25 -0.06 7.75
N ASN A 36 -10.12 -0.28 6.75
CA ASN A 36 -11.14 -1.33 6.79
C ASN A 36 -10.66 -2.68 6.22
N ASN A 37 -9.49 -2.71 5.57
CA ASN A 37 -8.69 -3.90 5.28
C ASN A 37 -7.24 -3.43 5.15
N SER A 38 -6.46 -3.65 6.19
CA SER A 38 -5.11 -3.11 6.24
C SER A 38 -4.12 -4.07 5.63
N THR A 39 -3.25 -3.57 4.76
CA THR A 39 -2.03 -4.26 4.37
C THR A 39 -0.96 -3.97 5.41
N ILE A 40 -0.35 -5.01 5.96
CA ILE A 40 0.73 -4.90 6.95
C ILE A 40 1.99 -5.52 6.37
N VAL A 41 3.01 -4.70 6.18
CA VAL A 41 4.33 -5.12 5.70
C VAL A 41 5.24 -5.25 6.90
N TYR A 42 5.78 -6.45 7.14
CA TYR A 42 6.70 -6.73 8.23
C TYR A 42 8.12 -6.85 7.71
N TYR A 43 9.07 -6.27 8.44
CA TYR A 43 10.48 -6.32 8.09
C TYR A 43 11.27 -7.16 9.09
N ASN A 44 12.39 -7.71 8.63
CA ASN A 44 13.41 -8.26 9.52
C ASN A 44 14.37 -7.15 10.02
N ASP A 45 15.33 -7.52 10.86
CA ASP A 45 16.29 -6.55 11.42
C ASP A 45 17.15 -5.85 10.36
N LYS A 46 17.35 -6.48 9.20
CA LYS A 46 18.08 -5.95 8.04
C LYS A 46 17.23 -5.04 7.15
N ASN A 47 16.02 -4.69 7.56
CA ASN A 47 15.06 -3.90 6.78
C ASN A 47 14.55 -4.59 5.51
N GLU A 48 14.71 -5.91 5.39
CA GLU A 48 14.15 -6.66 4.26
C GLU A 48 12.71 -7.06 4.57
N ILE A 49 11.82 -7.04 3.57
CA ILE A 49 10.45 -7.53 3.69
C ILE A 49 10.49 -9.02 4.07
N ASN A 50 9.93 -9.34 5.23
CA ASN A 50 9.74 -10.70 5.72
C ASN A 50 8.40 -11.27 5.22
N ARG A 51 7.33 -10.46 5.29
CA ARG A 51 5.99 -10.84 4.82
C ARG A 51 5.09 -9.63 4.61
N ILE A 52 4.18 -9.76 3.65
CA ILE A 52 3.06 -8.85 3.43
C ILE A 52 1.76 -9.57 3.81
N VAL A 53 0.92 -8.96 4.64
CA VAL A 53 -0.32 -9.59 5.14
C VAL A 53 -1.48 -8.62 5.08
N THR A 54 -2.56 -9.04 4.44
CA THR A 54 -3.85 -8.34 4.50
C THR A 54 -4.64 -8.77 5.74
N LYS A 55 -5.23 -7.79 6.43
CA LYS A 55 -6.11 -8.01 7.58
C LYS A 55 -7.41 -7.27 7.39
N GLU A 56 -8.52 -8.00 7.39
CA GLU A 56 -9.87 -7.41 7.35
C GLU A 56 -10.17 -6.51 8.57
N LYS A 57 -9.57 -6.82 9.72
CA LYS A 57 -9.68 -6.00 10.93
C LYS A 57 -8.35 -5.90 11.63
N LEU A 58 -7.91 -4.68 11.93
CA LEU A 58 -6.81 -4.46 12.85
C LEU A 58 -7.26 -4.83 14.26
N ASN A 59 -6.53 -5.76 14.89
CA ASN A 59 -6.79 -6.19 16.25
C ASN A 59 -6.33 -5.11 17.26
N GLN A 60 -6.92 -5.08 18.45
CA GLN A 60 -6.52 -4.27 19.61
C GLN A 60 -5.02 -4.30 19.92
N LYS A 61 -4.29 -5.37 19.53
CA LYS A 61 -2.84 -5.41 19.68
C LYS A 61 -2.10 -4.26 18.97
N TYR A 62 -2.72 -3.60 17.98
CA TYR A 62 -2.13 -2.44 17.30
C TYR A 62 -2.60 -1.12 17.93
N SER A 63 -3.51 -1.15 18.89
CA SER A 63 -4.02 0.04 19.58
C SER A 63 -3.04 0.55 20.63
N PHE A 64 -3.05 1.87 20.83
CA PHE A 64 -2.28 2.59 21.86
C PHE A 64 -0.77 2.38 21.78
N GLU A 65 -0.28 1.82 20.68
CA GLU A 65 1.14 1.86 20.35
C GLU A 65 1.49 3.21 19.72
N ASN A 66 2.71 3.69 19.98
CA ASN A 66 3.28 4.82 19.27
C ASN A 66 3.66 4.42 17.84
N TYR A 67 3.21 5.20 16.87
CA TYR A 67 3.54 5.10 15.46
C TYR A 67 4.04 6.44 14.93
N GLU A 68 4.76 6.38 13.81
CA GLU A 68 4.95 7.51 12.93
C GLU A 68 3.93 7.42 11.79
N PHE A 69 3.01 8.37 11.71
CA PHE A 69 1.98 8.45 10.67
C PHE A 69 2.39 9.40 9.57
N TYR A 70 2.21 9.00 8.33
CA TYR A 70 2.38 9.88 7.19
C TYR A 70 1.16 10.78 7.03
N GLN A 71 1.37 12.09 7.15
CA GLN A 71 0.34 13.11 6.95
C GLN A 71 0.98 14.37 6.39
N ASN A 72 0.36 14.98 5.37
CA ASN A 72 0.83 16.24 4.76
C ASN A 72 2.32 16.19 4.36
N SER A 73 2.72 15.12 3.67
CA SER A 73 4.09 14.90 3.19
C SER A 73 5.17 14.75 4.28
N THR A 74 4.78 14.47 5.54
CA THR A 74 5.71 14.27 6.66
C THR A 74 5.25 13.15 7.57
N PHE A 75 6.19 12.54 8.30
CA PHE A 75 5.86 11.65 9.40
C PHE A 75 5.67 12.43 10.69
N ILE A 76 4.61 12.10 11.43
CA ILE A 76 4.31 12.65 12.73
C ILE A 76 4.07 11.52 13.74
N ASN A 77 4.54 11.70 14.96
CA ASN A 77 4.30 10.73 16.02
C ASN A 77 2.85 10.79 16.50
N GLY A 78 2.32 9.63 16.88
CA GLY A 78 1.03 9.56 17.52
C GLY A 78 0.61 8.16 17.92
N TYR A 79 -0.68 8.02 18.21
CA TYR A 79 -1.33 6.77 18.61
C TYR A 79 -2.46 6.37 17.66
N LEU A 80 -2.62 5.06 17.49
CA LEU A 80 -3.78 4.48 16.83
C LEU A 80 -4.73 3.91 17.88
N SER A 81 -6.00 4.23 17.81
CA SER A 81 -7.07 3.54 18.55
C SER A 81 -8.07 2.97 17.55
N PHE A 82 -8.97 2.11 18.02
CA PHE A 82 -10.06 1.61 17.19
C PHE A 82 -11.39 1.77 17.91
N GLU A 83 -12.39 2.21 17.16
CA GLU A 83 -13.78 2.23 17.59
C GLU A 83 -14.58 1.19 16.81
N LEU A 84 -15.55 0.55 17.48
CA LEU A 84 -16.49 -0.35 16.82
C LEU A 84 -17.75 0.44 16.48
N MET A 85 -18.02 0.64 15.19
CA MET A 85 -19.25 1.28 14.70
C MET A 85 -19.90 0.38 13.67
N ASP A 86 -21.18 0.02 13.87
CA ASP A 86 -21.96 -0.81 12.94
C ASP A 86 -21.26 -2.13 12.52
N GLY A 87 -20.54 -2.75 13.46
CA GLY A 87 -19.78 -4.00 13.21
C GLY A 87 -18.46 -3.82 12.43
N ARG A 88 -18.10 -2.58 12.10
CA ARG A 88 -16.84 -2.18 11.46
C ARG A 88 -15.87 -1.63 12.51
N THR A 89 -14.58 -1.89 12.31
CA THR A 89 -13.50 -1.40 13.17
C THR A 89 -12.93 -0.15 12.52
N ILE A 90 -13.21 1.02 13.08
CA ILE A 90 -12.78 2.31 12.55
C ILE A 90 -11.51 2.74 13.28
N PRO A 91 -10.37 2.93 12.60
CA PRO A 91 -9.19 3.51 13.21
C PRO A 91 -9.39 4.98 13.52
N LEU A 92 -8.95 5.35 14.71
CA LEU A 92 -8.87 6.72 15.21
C LEU A 92 -7.40 7.05 15.43
N ILE A 93 -6.89 8.03 14.71
CA ILE A 93 -5.50 8.46 14.81
C ILE A 93 -5.46 9.68 15.74
N TYR A 94 -4.49 9.69 16.66
CA TYR A 94 -4.28 10.79 17.60
C TYR A 94 -2.83 11.25 17.55
N SER A 95 -2.59 12.55 17.65
CA SER A 95 -1.25 13.10 17.85
C SER A 95 -0.69 12.73 19.24
N GLU A 96 0.58 13.04 19.49
CA GLU A 96 1.17 12.90 20.83
C GLU A 96 0.42 13.69 21.92
N ASN A 97 -0.24 14.79 21.54
CA ASN A 97 -1.06 15.62 22.42
C ASN A 97 -2.54 15.18 22.50
N TYR A 98 -2.87 14.00 21.98
CA TYR A 98 -4.23 13.43 21.94
C TYR A 98 -5.24 14.21 21.07
N GLU A 99 -4.77 15.03 20.14
CA GLU A 99 -5.63 15.65 19.14
C GLU A 99 -5.96 14.66 18.04
N LYS A 100 -7.23 14.58 17.63
CA LYS A 100 -7.65 13.67 16.55
C LYS A 100 -7.04 14.13 15.22
N LEU A 101 -6.37 13.21 14.55
CA LEU A 101 -5.79 13.40 13.23
C LEU A 101 -6.70 12.78 12.18
N TYR A 102 -6.93 13.51 11.09
CA TYR A 102 -7.72 13.05 9.95
C TYR A 102 -6.80 12.74 8.78
N SER A 103 -6.89 11.53 8.26
CA SER A 103 -6.21 11.11 7.04
C SER A 103 -7.14 10.29 6.18
N ASP A 104 -7.17 10.58 4.88
CA ASP A 104 -7.94 9.81 3.91
C ASP A 104 -7.36 8.40 3.72
N LEU A 105 -6.03 8.27 3.87
CA LEU A 105 -5.30 7.00 3.85
C LEU A 105 -4.45 6.87 5.12
N LEU A 106 -4.65 5.79 5.88
CA LEU A 106 -3.74 5.44 6.97
C LEU A 106 -2.44 4.89 6.38
N ILE A 107 -1.31 5.53 6.63
CA ILE A 107 0.03 4.94 6.49
C ILE A 107 0.76 5.17 7.81
N ALA A 108 1.05 4.11 8.55
CA ALA A 108 1.67 4.16 9.86
C ALA A 108 2.88 3.23 9.90
N LYS A 109 4.06 3.72 10.29
CA LYS A 109 5.24 2.90 10.51
C LYS A 109 5.54 2.73 11.99
N LYS A 110 6.05 1.56 12.34
CA LYS A 110 6.50 1.18 13.67
C LYS A 110 7.93 0.68 13.59
N GLY A 111 8.81 1.22 14.43
CA GLY A 111 10.23 0.86 14.45
C GLY A 111 11.11 1.94 13.81
N ASN A 112 12.42 1.82 14.04
CA ASN A 112 13.39 2.81 13.58
C ASN A 112 13.93 2.43 12.18
N PHE A 113 13.26 2.93 11.14
CA PHE A 113 13.70 2.88 9.75
C PHE A 113 13.13 4.08 8.98
N ASP A 114 13.76 4.42 7.87
CA ASP A 114 13.38 5.55 7.02
C ASP A 114 12.47 5.06 5.89
N LEU A 115 11.16 5.29 6.03
CA LEU A 115 10.19 4.98 4.98
C LEU A 115 9.99 6.22 4.13
N LYS A 116 10.22 6.12 2.82
CA LYS A 116 10.07 7.27 1.92
C LYS A 116 8.73 7.18 1.19
N ILE A 117 8.00 8.28 1.21
CA ILE A 117 6.74 8.42 0.50
C ILE A 117 6.80 9.72 -0.29
N LYS A 118 6.32 9.65 -1.52
CA LYS A 118 6.24 10.80 -2.40
C LYS A 118 4.80 10.96 -2.86
N ASP A 119 4.22 12.08 -2.46
CA ASP A 119 2.92 12.50 -2.94
C ASP A 119 3.00 12.83 -4.42
N VAL A 120 2.01 12.37 -5.18
CA VAL A 120 1.93 12.58 -6.62
C VAL A 120 0.59 13.19 -6.98
N GLN A 121 0.64 14.22 -7.81
CA GLN A 121 -0.57 14.84 -8.32
C GLN A 121 -1.29 13.94 -9.32
N VAL A 122 -2.58 13.74 -9.08
CA VAL A 122 -3.51 13.04 -9.97
C VAL A 122 -4.30 14.04 -10.79
N TYR A 123 -4.41 13.78 -12.08
CA TYR A 123 -5.12 14.58 -13.07
C TYR A 123 -6.27 13.77 -13.65
N ASN A 124 -7.44 14.40 -13.83
CA ASN A 124 -8.65 13.72 -14.33
C ASN A 124 -9.07 14.23 -15.73
N GLU A 125 -8.30 15.16 -16.31
CA GLU A 125 -8.56 15.73 -17.64
C GLU A 125 -7.62 15.08 -18.67
N ALA A 126 -8.19 14.55 -19.74
CA ALA A 126 -7.44 13.96 -20.85
C ALA A 126 -7.22 14.99 -21.96
N SER A 127 -5.97 15.11 -22.43
CA SER A 127 -5.67 15.78 -23.69
C SER A 127 -5.97 14.87 -24.89
N LEU A 128 -5.98 15.42 -26.11
CA LEU A 128 -6.11 14.62 -27.33
C LEU A 128 -4.99 13.57 -27.47
N GLU A 129 -3.78 13.89 -27.01
CA GLU A 129 -2.66 12.96 -26.98
C GLU A 129 -2.91 11.81 -25.99
N ASP A 130 -3.41 12.13 -24.80
CA ASP A 130 -3.80 11.13 -23.81
C ASP A 130 -4.85 10.19 -24.35
N GLU A 131 -5.90 10.70 -25.00
CA GLU A 131 -6.93 9.86 -25.62
C GLU A 131 -6.36 8.89 -26.66
N ASN A 132 -5.41 9.33 -27.48
CA ASN A 132 -4.78 8.48 -28.48
C ASN A 132 -3.94 7.37 -27.84
N ILE A 133 -3.19 7.69 -26.78
CA ILE A 133 -2.42 6.72 -25.99
C ILE A 133 -3.34 5.67 -25.37
N ILE A 134 -4.41 6.13 -24.72
CA ILE A 134 -5.38 5.26 -24.05
C ILE A 134 -6.04 4.32 -25.06
N LYS A 135 -6.59 4.86 -26.17
CA LYS A 135 -7.26 4.05 -27.19
C LYS A 135 -6.32 3.00 -27.78
N LYS A 136 -5.05 3.34 -28.01
CA LYS A 136 -4.03 2.38 -28.46
C LYS A 136 -3.82 1.27 -27.44
N ALA A 137 -3.60 1.62 -26.17
CA ALA A 137 -3.37 0.65 -25.09
C ALA A 137 -4.59 -0.28 -24.88
N LEU A 138 -5.81 0.27 -24.98
CA LEU A 138 -7.06 -0.50 -24.90
C LEU A 138 -7.17 -1.50 -26.07
N LEU A 139 -6.91 -1.08 -27.31
CA LEU A 139 -6.94 -1.96 -28.49
C LEU A 139 -5.93 -3.10 -28.38
N GLU A 140 -4.70 -2.79 -28.01
CA GLU A 140 -3.63 -3.78 -27.85
C GLU A 140 -3.96 -4.84 -26.79
N ASN A 141 -4.83 -4.52 -25.83
CA ASN A 141 -5.27 -5.41 -24.75
C ASN A 141 -6.69 -5.98 -24.95
N SER A 142 -7.25 -5.82 -26.16
CA SER A 142 -8.60 -6.29 -26.51
C SER A 142 -9.65 -5.79 -25.52
N LEU A 143 -9.63 -4.49 -25.25
CA LEU A 143 -10.58 -3.76 -24.41
C LEU A 143 -11.46 -2.84 -25.25
N ASP A 144 -12.64 -2.52 -24.74
CA ASP A 144 -13.50 -1.51 -25.35
C ASP A 144 -12.83 -0.14 -25.31
N LEU A 145 -12.99 0.64 -26.37
CA LEU A 145 -12.44 1.98 -26.50
C LEU A 145 -13.18 3.02 -25.67
N ASP A 146 -14.46 2.76 -25.36
CA ASP A 146 -15.25 3.61 -24.49
C ASP A 146 -14.91 3.30 -23.01
N TYR A 147 -14.70 4.35 -22.22
CA TYR A 147 -14.43 4.27 -20.78
C TYR A 147 -15.17 5.36 -20.02
N SER A 148 -15.45 5.10 -18.75
CA SER A 148 -16.27 5.97 -17.90
C SER A 148 -15.48 6.91 -16.99
N ASP A 149 -14.25 6.52 -16.63
CA ASP A 149 -13.39 7.27 -15.72
C ASP A 149 -11.94 7.18 -16.17
N PHE A 150 -11.21 8.26 -15.96
CA PHE A 150 -9.83 8.44 -16.36
C PHE A 150 -9.07 9.18 -15.27
N LYS A 151 -7.92 8.62 -14.92
CA LYS A 151 -6.93 9.27 -14.07
C LYS A 151 -5.55 9.14 -14.68
N LYS A 152 -4.75 10.20 -14.57
CA LYS A 152 -3.37 10.24 -15.01
C LYS A 152 -2.48 10.83 -13.93
N SER A 153 -1.28 10.30 -13.79
CA SER A 153 -0.25 10.83 -12.89
C SER A 153 1.10 10.82 -13.58
N LYS A 154 1.85 11.92 -13.46
CA LYS A 154 3.26 11.95 -13.87
C LYS A 154 4.10 11.52 -12.68
N ILE A 155 4.87 10.46 -12.84
CA ILE A 155 5.68 9.88 -11.79
C ILE A 155 7.14 9.83 -12.23
N GLN A 156 8.03 9.97 -11.26
CA GLN A 156 9.46 9.79 -11.45
C GLN A 156 9.86 8.62 -10.56
N ILE A 157 10.23 7.50 -11.18
CA ILE A 157 10.78 6.32 -10.51
C ILE A 157 12.21 6.19 -11.05
N ASP A 158 13.19 6.14 -10.14
CA ASP A 158 14.60 6.29 -10.48
C ASP A 158 14.86 7.54 -11.36
N ASN A 159 15.54 7.33 -12.49
CA ASN A 159 15.84 8.35 -13.50
C ASN A 159 14.79 8.41 -14.62
N ASP A 160 13.73 7.60 -14.57
CA ASP A 160 12.70 7.55 -15.61
C ASP A 160 11.48 8.40 -15.26
N LEU A 161 11.14 9.30 -16.19
CA LEU A 161 9.87 10.01 -16.17
C LEU A 161 8.81 9.16 -16.85
N LEU A 162 7.82 8.76 -16.08
CA LEU A 162 6.76 7.85 -16.48
C LEU A 162 5.40 8.55 -16.36
N THR A 163 4.44 8.14 -17.16
CA THR A 163 3.04 8.55 -16.99
C THR A 163 2.19 7.33 -16.70
N LEU A 164 1.60 7.31 -15.50
CA LEU A 164 0.62 6.31 -15.08
C LEU A 164 -0.75 6.72 -15.55
N TYR A 165 -1.45 5.79 -16.18
CA TYR A 165 -2.84 5.88 -16.59
C TYR A 165 -3.66 4.85 -15.82
N ILE A 166 -4.82 5.25 -15.31
CA ILE A 166 -5.83 4.36 -14.74
C ILE A 166 -7.15 4.65 -15.44
N ILE A 167 -7.67 3.63 -16.11
CA ILE A 167 -8.90 3.68 -16.87
C ILE A 167 -9.91 2.75 -16.23
N ASN A 168 -11.11 3.26 -15.97
CA ASN A 168 -12.22 2.42 -15.53
C ASN A 168 -13.37 2.49 -16.53
N ASN A 169 -13.92 1.33 -16.87
CA ASN A 169 -15.18 1.20 -17.59
C ASN A 169 -16.22 0.49 -16.73
N TYR A 170 -17.17 1.29 -16.22
CA TYR A 170 -18.35 0.86 -15.47
C TYR A 170 -19.66 1.03 -16.27
N GLY A 171 -19.57 1.16 -17.60
CA GLY A 171 -20.66 1.55 -18.46
C GLY A 171 -21.83 0.56 -18.51
N LYS A 172 -23.07 1.07 -18.56
CA LYS A 172 -24.31 0.28 -18.64
C LYS A 172 -24.59 -0.38 -20.01
N LYS A 173 -23.77 -0.10 -21.03
CA LYS A 173 -24.00 -0.52 -22.43
C LYS A 173 -23.11 -1.66 -22.92
N HIS A 174 -22.20 -2.16 -22.08
CA HIS A 174 -21.18 -3.13 -22.49
C HIS A 174 -21.24 -4.39 -21.62
N ASP A 175 -20.90 -5.53 -22.21
CA ASP A 175 -20.94 -6.83 -21.55
C ASP A 175 -19.74 -7.07 -20.60
N VAL A 176 -18.71 -6.21 -20.67
CA VAL A 176 -17.45 -6.36 -19.92
C VAL A 176 -17.08 -5.04 -19.24
N TYR A 177 -17.02 -5.10 -17.92
CA TYR A 177 -16.46 -4.09 -17.04
C TYR A 177 -14.96 -4.30 -16.92
N TYR A 178 -14.19 -3.22 -16.92
CA TYR A 178 -12.74 -3.33 -16.73
C TYR A 178 -12.15 -2.18 -15.94
N CYS A 179 -11.06 -2.50 -15.26
CA CYS A 179 -10.11 -1.51 -14.76
C CYS A 179 -8.73 -1.85 -15.34
N PHE A 180 -8.08 -0.85 -15.89
CA PHE A 180 -6.79 -0.99 -16.55
C PHE A 180 -5.84 0.09 -16.07
N ALA A 181 -4.80 -0.32 -15.36
CA ALA A 181 -3.70 0.52 -14.94
C ALA A 181 -2.45 0.17 -15.76
N PHE A 182 -1.85 1.17 -16.39
CA PHE A 182 -0.63 0.99 -17.18
C PHE A 182 0.25 2.24 -17.11
N ILE A 183 1.54 2.03 -17.30
CA ILE A 183 2.53 3.10 -17.41
C ILE A 183 2.99 3.21 -18.85
N ILE A 184 3.25 4.45 -19.29
CA ILE A 184 4.04 4.73 -20.48
C ILE A 184 5.38 5.37 -20.08
N ASN A 185 6.47 4.87 -20.65
CA ASN A 185 7.79 5.47 -20.49
C ASN A 185 8.06 6.56 -21.54
N SER A 186 9.21 7.23 -21.44
CA SER A 186 9.61 8.29 -22.39
C SER A 186 9.77 7.80 -23.84
N ASN A 187 9.91 6.49 -24.05
CA ASN A 187 10.00 5.86 -25.37
C ASN A 187 8.64 5.40 -25.92
N ASN A 188 7.53 5.81 -25.28
CA ASN A 188 6.17 5.41 -25.61
C ASN A 188 5.91 3.89 -25.51
N GLN A 189 6.69 3.18 -24.69
CA GLN A 189 6.46 1.77 -24.41
C GLN A 189 5.50 1.63 -23.23
N VAL A 190 4.54 0.73 -23.38
CA VAL A 190 3.50 0.47 -22.37
C VAL A 190 3.92 -0.69 -21.49
N SER A 191 3.78 -0.51 -20.18
CA SER A 191 3.91 -1.56 -19.18
C SER A 191 2.59 -1.70 -18.43
N ILE A 192 2.03 -2.90 -18.41
CA ILE A 192 0.80 -3.19 -17.69
C ILE A 192 1.12 -3.24 -16.21
N VAL A 193 0.42 -2.44 -15.40
CA VAL A 193 0.51 -2.50 -13.94
C VAL A 193 -0.48 -3.53 -13.43
N GLU A 194 -1.75 -3.39 -13.82
CA GLU A 194 -2.84 -4.25 -13.40
C GLU A 194 -3.96 -4.18 -14.44
N LEU A 195 -4.58 -5.32 -14.75
CA LEU A 195 -5.72 -5.40 -15.63
C LEU A 195 -6.74 -6.36 -15.03
N SER A 196 -7.91 -5.83 -14.69
CA SER A 196 -9.03 -6.58 -14.15
C SER A 196 -10.21 -6.47 -15.09
N LYS A 197 -10.87 -7.61 -15.36
CA LYS A 197 -12.06 -7.70 -16.22
C LYS A 197 -13.15 -8.48 -15.50
N SER A 198 -14.38 -8.04 -15.64
CA SER A 198 -15.55 -8.70 -15.08
C SER A 198 -16.74 -8.56 -16.01
N ASN A 199 -17.56 -9.60 -16.11
CA ASN A 199 -18.85 -9.51 -16.80
C ASN A 199 -19.98 -9.07 -15.84
N GLU A 200 -19.67 -8.96 -14.55
CA GLU A 200 -20.60 -8.53 -13.51
C GLU A 200 -20.14 -7.22 -12.88
N PRO A 201 -20.99 -6.18 -12.80
CA PRO A 201 -20.56 -4.88 -12.29
C PRO A 201 -20.16 -4.93 -10.82
N ILE A 202 -20.74 -5.84 -10.04
CA ILE A 202 -20.40 -6.02 -8.61
C ILE A 202 -19.01 -6.61 -8.38
N ASN A 203 -18.44 -7.30 -9.38
CA ASN A 203 -17.10 -7.86 -9.32
C ASN A 203 -16.09 -7.01 -10.11
N ALA A 204 -16.52 -5.86 -10.64
CA ALA A 204 -15.62 -4.97 -11.36
C ALA A 204 -14.68 -4.30 -10.34
N GLU A 205 -13.41 -4.62 -10.46
CA GLU A 205 -12.38 -4.00 -9.63
C GLU A 205 -12.25 -2.51 -9.98
N ARG A 206 -11.92 -1.70 -8.99
CA ARG A 206 -11.54 -0.31 -9.10
C ARG A 206 -10.14 -0.17 -8.58
N ILE A 207 -9.30 0.47 -9.37
CA ILE A 207 -7.92 0.78 -8.98
C ILE A 207 -7.84 2.27 -8.68
N ILE A 208 -7.23 2.60 -7.55
CA ILE A 208 -6.94 3.95 -7.13
C ILE A 208 -5.44 4.03 -6.83
N PHE A 209 -4.74 4.90 -7.57
CA PHE A 209 -3.37 5.24 -7.22
C PHE A 209 -3.35 6.14 -6.00
N GLN A 210 -2.59 5.74 -4.98
CA GLN A 210 -2.48 6.47 -3.73
C GLN A 210 -1.23 7.34 -3.74
N ASN A 211 -0.05 6.72 -3.77
CA ASN A 211 1.25 7.39 -3.67
C ASN A 211 2.38 6.56 -4.29
N LEU A 212 3.56 7.16 -4.38
CA LEU A 212 4.81 6.41 -4.50
C LEU A 212 5.38 6.13 -3.11
N ILE A 213 5.85 4.92 -2.87
CA ILE A 213 6.41 4.48 -1.58
C ILE A 213 7.61 3.58 -1.81
N ASP A 214 8.70 3.84 -1.10
CA ASP A 214 9.86 2.93 -1.03
C ASP A 214 9.57 1.90 0.07
N ILE A 215 8.80 0.86 -0.28
CA ILE A 215 8.29 -0.09 0.72
C ILE A 215 9.29 -1.21 1.00
N ASP A 216 10.19 -1.53 0.07
CA ASP A 216 11.22 -2.54 0.29
C ASP A 216 12.56 -1.97 0.78
N LEU A 217 12.63 -0.64 0.97
CA LEU A 217 13.72 0.09 1.62
C LEU A 217 15.03 0.01 0.82
N ASP A 218 14.93 0.02 -0.50
CA ASP A 218 16.05 -0.05 -1.45
C ASP A 218 16.33 1.26 -2.20
N ASP A 219 15.74 2.36 -1.73
CA ASP A 219 15.81 3.71 -2.32
C ASP A 219 15.10 3.84 -3.68
N GLN A 220 14.30 2.85 -4.10
CA GLN A 220 13.44 2.91 -5.28
C GLN A 220 11.97 3.00 -4.86
N TYR A 221 11.17 3.73 -5.64
CA TYR A 221 9.75 3.89 -5.34
C TYR A 221 8.90 2.84 -6.05
N GLU A 222 8.04 2.18 -5.29
CA GLU A 222 6.92 1.38 -5.79
C GLU A 222 5.65 2.22 -5.93
N LEU A 223 4.76 1.77 -6.83
CA LEU A 223 3.39 2.26 -6.90
C LEU A 223 2.58 1.67 -5.75
N LEU A 224 1.96 2.51 -4.92
CA LEU A 224 0.93 2.09 -3.97
C LEU A 224 -0.45 2.19 -4.64
N LEU A 225 -1.04 1.04 -4.95
CA LEU A 225 -2.39 0.95 -5.49
C LEU A 225 -3.36 0.41 -4.45
N GLU A 226 -4.49 1.07 -4.31
CA GLU A 226 -5.68 0.53 -3.67
C GLU A 226 -6.54 -0.15 -4.72
N THR A 227 -6.98 -1.38 -4.46
CA THR A 227 -7.95 -2.09 -5.29
C THR A 227 -9.17 -2.51 -4.49
N ASN A 228 -10.38 -2.33 -5.04
CA ASN A 228 -11.63 -2.81 -4.42
C ASN A 228 -12.61 -3.30 -5.49
N ASN A 229 -13.52 -4.19 -5.14
CA ASN A 229 -14.55 -4.72 -6.04
C ASN A 229 -15.87 -3.92 -5.92
N GLY A 230 -15.83 -2.62 -6.21
CA GLY A 230 -16.99 -1.73 -6.16
C GLY A 230 -17.41 -1.28 -4.75
N ASP A 231 -18.52 -0.52 -4.69
CA ASP A 231 -18.86 0.44 -3.62
C ASP A 231 -19.01 -0.10 -2.17
N ASN A 232 -19.00 -1.43 -1.97
CA ASN A 232 -19.21 -2.03 -0.64
C ASN A 232 -18.21 -3.14 -0.28
N THR A 233 -17.10 -3.22 -1.00
CA THR A 233 -16.11 -4.28 -0.79
C THR A 233 -14.85 -3.77 -0.11
N SER A 234 -14.09 -4.73 0.38
CA SER A 234 -12.81 -4.54 1.00
C SER A 234 -11.79 -3.90 0.07
N SER A 235 -11.13 -2.83 0.52
CA SER A 235 -9.99 -2.22 -0.18
C SER A 235 -8.69 -2.96 0.14
N TYR A 236 -7.95 -3.39 -0.88
CA TYR A 236 -6.66 -4.05 -0.75
C TYR A 236 -5.55 -3.11 -1.22
N TYR A 237 -4.46 -3.02 -0.46
CA TYR A 237 -3.31 -2.20 -0.85
C TYR A 237 -2.19 -3.09 -1.35
N ARG A 238 -1.75 -2.83 -2.58
CA ARG A 238 -0.71 -3.59 -3.30
C ARG A 238 0.42 -2.65 -3.72
N PHE A 239 1.62 -3.21 -3.84
CA PHE A 239 2.83 -2.49 -4.20
C PHE A 239 3.39 -3.03 -5.50
N TYR A 240 3.71 -2.16 -6.45
CA TYR A 240 4.22 -2.56 -7.75
C TYR A 240 5.56 -1.89 -8.05
N LYS A 241 6.58 -2.70 -8.33
CA LYS A 241 7.93 -2.26 -8.66
C LYS A 241 8.12 -2.21 -10.18
N TYR A 242 8.57 -1.08 -10.69
CA TYR A 242 8.91 -0.90 -12.10
C TYR A 242 10.37 -1.25 -12.35
N ASN A 243 10.64 -2.07 -13.36
CA ASN A 243 11.99 -2.35 -13.83
C ASN A 243 12.23 -1.62 -15.16
N SER A 244 13.06 -0.57 -15.10
CA SER A 244 13.42 0.24 -16.27
C SER A 244 14.12 -0.53 -17.38
N ALA A 245 14.94 -1.52 -17.02
CA ALA A 245 15.73 -2.30 -17.98
C ALA A 245 14.86 -3.27 -18.80
N SER A 246 13.86 -3.90 -18.18
CA SER A 246 12.93 -4.79 -18.87
C SER A 246 11.62 -4.12 -19.30
N ASN A 247 11.34 -2.91 -18.82
CA ASN A 247 10.05 -2.22 -18.98
C ASN A 247 8.87 -3.09 -18.46
N GLU A 248 9.10 -3.78 -17.35
CA GLU A 248 8.11 -4.65 -16.70
C GLU A 248 7.73 -4.11 -15.34
N ILE A 249 6.54 -4.49 -14.89
CA ILE A 249 6.02 -4.13 -13.57
C ILE A 249 5.65 -5.42 -12.84
N ASN A 250 6.12 -5.55 -11.61
CA ASN A 250 5.87 -6.73 -10.78
C ASN A 250 5.28 -6.31 -9.44
N GLU A 251 4.26 -7.04 -8.99
CA GLU A 251 3.71 -6.90 -7.64
C GLU A 251 4.68 -7.49 -6.61
N LEU A 252 4.94 -6.76 -5.51
CA LEU A 252 5.65 -7.30 -4.35
C LEU A 252 4.74 -8.22 -3.53
N LYS A 253 5.27 -9.38 -3.11
CA LYS A 253 4.51 -10.44 -2.41
C LYS A 253 5.14 -10.85 -1.09
#